data_AF-A0A3P9DS95-F1
#
_entry.id   AF-A0A3P9DS95-F1
#
_cell.length_a   1.000
_cell.length_b   1.000
_cell.length_c   1.000
_cell.angle_alpha   90.00
_cell.angle_beta   90.00
_cell.angle_gamma   90.00
#
_symmetry.space_group_name_H-M   'P 1'
#
loop_
_entity.id
_entity.type
_entity.pdbx_description
1 polymer ?
#
loop_
_entity_poly.entity_id
_entity_poly.type
_entity_poly.pdbx_seq_one_letter_code
_entity_poly.pdbx_strand_id
1 'polypeptide(L)'
;MDEHKHHDIVPAGTERTEKQKQLSVTLHKSQQRIDQRVKKWQDLRQAVESLKHSAQTVLEENERIFTELLLSIERKYIEVKEMIRTHERTTVTQAETLLDRLEEEITLLKKKHNDLELLSHTDDHIHFLQAGQLILDVNTVHPNLHLSEGNRAATMKNEPKNYPDHPDRFDH
;
A
#
# COMPACT_ATOMS: atom_id res chain seq x y z
N MET A 1 3.59 -109.99 21.21
CA MET A 1 4.59 -110.11 20.13
C MET A 1 3.99 -109.86 18.74
N ASP A 2 2.69 -109.55 18.61
CA ASP A 2 2.00 -109.53 17.31
C ASP A 2 1.46 -108.14 16.89
N GLU A 3 2.07 -107.06 17.37
CA GLU A 3 1.62 -105.68 17.08
C GLU A 3 2.42 -104.99 15.95
N HIS A 4 3.35 -105.68 15.29
CA HIS A 4 4.20 -105.09 14.24
C HIS A 4 4.14 -105.80 12.88
N LYS A 5 3.25 -106.77 12.67
CA LYS A 5 3.17 -107.54 11.40
C LYS A 5 2.78 -106.73 10.16
N HIS A 6 2.24 -105.52 10.32
CA HIS A 6 1.84 -104.64 9.21
C HIS A 6 2.71 -103.37 9.09
N HIS A 7 3.79 -103.27 9.87
CA HIS A 7 4.70 -102.13 9.81
C HIS A 7 6.02 -102.51 9.16
N ASP A 8 6.47 -101.69 8.22
CA ASP A 8 7.78 -101.85 7.60
C ASP A 8 8.87 -101.56 8.66
N ILE A 9 9.59 -102.60 9.10
CA ILE A 9 10.61 -102.50 10.16
C ILE A 9 11.93 -102.11 9.51
N VAL A 10 12.26 -100.83 9.58
CA VAL A 10 13.50 -100.28 9.01
C VAL A 10 14.59 -100.21 10.09
N PRO A 11 15.87 -100.52 9.80
CA PRO A 11 16.95 -100.33 10.77
C PRO A 11 17.10 -98.86 11.19
N ALA A 12 17.18 -98.61 12.50
CA ALA A 12 17.27 -97.26 13.07
C ALA A 12 18.44 -96.41 12.52
N GLY A 13 19.54 -97.04 12.11
CA GLY A 13 20.67 -96.36 11.46
C GLY A 13 20.30 -95.76 10.10
N THR A 14 19.51 -96.49 9.31
CA THR A 14 19.01 -96.04 8.00
C THR A 14 18.05 -94.88 8.17
N GLU A 15 17.09 -94.99 9.10
CA GLU A 15 16.13 -93.92 9.39
C GLU A 15 16.80 -92.66 9.93
N ARG A 16 17.75 -92.78 10.86
CA ARG A 16 18.53 -91.64 11.39
C ARG A 16 19.24 -90.89 10.26
N THR A 17 19.85 -91.61 9.32
CA THR A 17 20.61 -91.01 8.22
C THR A 17 19.68 -90.20 7.30
N GLU A 18 18.49 -90.73 7.01
CA GLU A 18 17.48 -90.01 6.24
C GLU A 18 16.96 -88.76 6.98
N LYS A 19 16.62 -88.89 8.28
CA LYS A 19 16.21 -87.75 9.11
C LYS A 19 17.29 -86.68 9.23
N GLN A 20 18.57 -87.08 9.30
CA GLN A 20 19.71 -86.15 9.35
C GLN A 20 19.82 -85.34 8.06
N LYS A 21 19.63 -85.96 6.89
CA LYS A 21 19.59 -85.25 5.59
C LYS A 21 18.44 -84.25 5.53
N GLN A 22 17.23 -84.68 5.92
CA GLN A 22 16.04 -83.81 5.95
C GLN A 22 16.24 -82.60 6.89
N LEU A 23 16.84 -82.84 8.07
CA LEU A 23 17.15 -81.78 9.01
C LEU A 23 18.15 -80.78 8.42
N SER A 24 19.21 -81.26 7.76
CA SER A 24 20.20 -80.40 7.11
C SER A 24 19.57 -79.50 6.05
N VAL A 25 18.67 -80.04 5.21
CA VAL A 25 17.92 -79.25 4.21
C VAL A 25 17.03 -78.20 4.89
N THR A 26 16.34 -78.58 5.97
CA THR A 26 15.46 -77.68 6.72
C THR A 26 16.24 -76.55 7.38
N LEU A 27 17.42 -76.85 7.94
CA LEU A 27 18.29 -75.90 8.59
C LEU A 27 18.84 -74.88 7.57
N HIS A 28 19.25 -75.34 6.39
CA HIS A 28 19.68 -74.46 5.31
C HIS A 28 18.56 -73.53 4.82
N LYS A 29 17.34 -74.06 4.61
CA LYS A 29 16.17 -73.25 4.25
C LYS A 29 15.82 -72.21 5.32
N SER A 30 15.95 -72.58 6.59
CA SER A 30 15.74 -71.66 7.71
C SER A 30 16.76 -70.54 7.69
N GLN A 31 18.05 -70.86 7.52
CA GLN A 31 19.12 -69.86 7.45
C GLN A 31 18.91 -68.89 6.28
N GLN A 32 18.56 -69.38 5.10
CA GLN A 32 18.27 -68.52 3.95
C GLN A 32 17.11 -67.55 4.22
N ARG A 33 16.06 -68.00 4.91
CA ARG A 33 14.93 -67.13 5.31
C ARG A 33 15.37 -66.07 6.31
N ILE A 34 16.26 -66.41 7.25
CA ILE A 34 16.83 -65.45 8.21
C ILE A 34 17.61 -64.39 7.44
N ASP A 35 18.52 -64.78 6.54
CA ASP A 35 19.35 -63.84 5.78
C ASP A 35 18.50 -62.90 4.93
N GLN A 36 17.45 -63.42 4.28
CA GLN A 36 16.48 -62.61 3.54
C GLN A 36 15.73 -61.61 4.43
N ARG A 37 15.35 -62.02 5.65
CA ARG A 37 14.64 -61.15 6.60
C ARG A 37 15.58 -60.08 7.15
N VAL A 38 16.83 -60.40 7.44
CA VAL A 38 17.86 -59.43 7.85
C VAL A 38 18.07 -58.38 6.76
N LYS A 39 18.22 -58.79 5.50
CA LYS A 39 18.37 -57.84 4.38
C LYS A 39 17.16 -56.92 4.26
N LYS A 40 15.94 -57.48 4.23
CA LYS A 40 14.71 -56.67 4.18
C LYS A 40 14.58 -55.70 5.35
N TRP A 41 14.99 -56.11 6.55
CA TRP A 41 14.98 -55.25 7.72
C TRP A 41 15.97 -54.09 7.58
N GLN A 42 17.17 -54.34 7.05
CA GLN A 42 18.15 -53.28 6.77
C GLN A 42 17.63 -52.29 5.72
N ASP A 43 17.09 -52.80 4.61
CA ASP A 43 16.53 -51.96 3.53
C ASP A 43 15.38 -51.08 4.06
N LEU A 44 14.45 -51.67 4.85
CA LEU A 44 13.34 -50.94 5.45
C LEU A 44 13.82 -49.89 6.46
N ARG A 45 14.81 -50.22 7.30
CA ARG A 45 15.38 -49.29 8.27
C ARG A 45 15.99 -48.09 7.56
N GLN A 46 16.75 -48.30 6.49
CA GLN A 46 17.32 -47.22 5.69
C GLN A 46 16.24 -46.36 5.03
N ALA A 47 15.19 -46.98 4.47
CA ALA A 47 14.08 -46.25 3.86
C ALA A 47 13.34 -45.37 4.88
N VAL A 48 13.13 -45.86 6.11
CA VAL A 48 12.50 -45.09 7.19
C VAL A 48 13.36 -43.89 7.59
N GLU A 49 14.68 -44.06 7.77
CA GLU A 49 15.56 -42.94 8.10
C GLU A 49 15.62 -41.92 6.96
N SER A 50 15.68 -42.38 5.71
CA SER A 50 15.63 -41.48 4.54
C SER A 50 14.34 -40.68 4.48
N LEU A 51 13.20 -41.30 4.76
CA LEU A 51 11.91 -40.61 4.81
C LEU A 51 11.87 -39.58 5.94
N LYS A 52 12.39 -39.92 7.11
CA LYS A 52 12.48 -39.02 8.26
C LYS A 52 13.33 -37.79 7.94
N HIS A 53 14.50 -37.98 7.34
CA HIS A 53 15.36 -36.88 6.91
C HIS A 53 14.69 -36.02 5.84
N SER A 54 14.06 -36.64 4.83
CA SER A 54 13.36 -35.90 3.78
C SER A 54 12.21 -35.06 4.35
N ALA A 55 11.43 -35.60 5.28
CA ALA A 55 10.34 -34.87 5.93
C ALA A 55 10.87 -33.67 6.73
N GLN A 56 11.96 -33.86 7.47
CA GLN A 56 12.60 -32.79 8.23
C GLN A 56 13.10 -31.65 7.32
N THR A 57 13.76 -31.99 6.21
CA THR A 57 14.24 -30.97 5.24
C THR A 57 13.09 -30.14 4.67
N VAL A 58 11.96 -30.76 4.33
CA VAL A 58 10.79 -30.03 3.83
C VAL A 58 10.19 -29.11 4.90
N LEU A 59 10.15 -29.55 6.16
CA LEU A 59 9.67 -28.73 7.26
C LEU A 59 10.57 -27.51 7.50
N GLU A 60 11.89 -27.70 7.53
CA GLU A 60 12.86 -26.60 7.71
C GLU A 60 12.77 -25.57 6.59
N GLU A 61 12.63 -26.02 5.34
CA GLU A 61 12.47 -25.12 4.20
C GLU A 61 11.15 -24.34 4.26
N ASN A 62 10.06 -25.00 4.65
CA ASN A 62 8.78 -24.33 4.86
C ASN A 62 8.87 -23.29 5.99
N GLU A 63 9.46 -23.64 7.13
CA GLU A 63 9.67 -22.71 8.25
C GLU A 63 10.47 -21.48 7.83
N ARG A 64 11.54 -21.68 7.04
CA ARG A 64 12.33 -20.59 6.46
C ARG A 64 11.48 -19.68 5.59
N ILE A 65 10.73 -20.24 4.63
CA ILE A 65 9.86 -19.49 3.71
C ILE A 65 8.80 -18.69 4.48
N PHE A 66 8.11 -19.32 5.43
CA PHE A 66 7.07 -18.63 6.20
C PHE A 66 7.65 -17.52 7.10
N THR A 67 8.85 -17.73 7.65
CA THR A 67 9.55 -16.69 8.43
C THR A 67 9.90 -15.49 7.55
N GLU A 68 10.45 -15.72 6.36
CA GLU A 68 10.77 -14.65 5.40
C GLU A 68 9.51 -13.88 4.97
N LEU A 69 8.40 -14.58 4.75
CA LEU A 69 7.11 -13.97 4.39
C LEU A 69 6.55 -13.11 5.52
N LEU A 70 6.57 -13.62 6.76
CA LEU A 70 6.11 -12.88 7.94
C LEU A 70 6.90 -11.57 8.10
N LEU A 71 8.24 -11.65 8.04
CA LEU A 71 9.12 -10.48 8.11
C LEU A 71 8.85 -9.49 6.98
N SER A 72 8.55 -9.98 5.77
CA SER A 72 8.19 -9.12 4.64
C SER A 72 6.88 -8.36 4.88
N ILE A 73 5.87 -9.03 5.43
CA ILE A 73 4.58 -8.41 5.78
C ILE A 73 4.77 -7.36 6.88
N GLU A 74 5.54 -7.67 7.92
CA GLU A 74 5.84 -6.72 9.00
C GLU A 74 6.55 -5.46 8.48
N ARG A 75 7.56 -5.63 7.61
CA ARG A 75 8.23 -4.49 6.95
C ARG A 75 7.25 -3.63 6.16
N LYS A 76 6.38 -4.26 5.37
CA LYS A 76 5.38 -3.55 4.56
C LYS A 76 4.35 -2.83 5.41
N TYR A 77 3.93 -3.41 6.52
CA TYR A 77 3.05 -2.76 7.49
C TYR A 77 3.67 -1.48 8.04
N ILE A 78 4.94 -1.52 8.45
CA ILE A 78 5.65 -0.34 8.97
C ILE A 78 5.78 0.73 7.88
N GLU A 79 6.16 0.35 6.66
CA GLU A 79 6.31 1.26 5.52
C GLU A 79 5.00 2.00 5.22
N VAL A 80 3.87 1.28 5.12
CA VAL A 80 2.56 1.88 4.86
C VAL A 80 2.14 2.82 5.99
N LYS A 81 2.37 2.41 7.24
CA LYS A 81 2.07 3.24 8.42
C LYS A 81 2.82 4.58 8.39
N GLU A 82 4.10 4.56 8.07
CA GLU A 82 4.91 5.78 7.98
C GLU A 82 4.57 6.64 6.76
N MET A 83 4.19 6.03 5.63
CA MET A 83 3.67 6.77 4.48
C MET A 83 2.40 7.55 4.84
N ILE A 84 1.44 6.92 5.53
CA ILE A 84 0.20 7.58 5.97
C ILE A 84 0.51 8.76 6.89
N ARG A 85 1.35 8.55 7.91
CA ARG A 85 1.75 9.61 8.86
C ARG A 85 2.46 10.78 8.18
N THR A 86 3.33 10.48 7.22
CA THR A 86 4.05 11.51 6.47
C THR A 86 3.10 12.29 5.56
N HIS A 87 2.16 11.60 4.93
CA HIS A 87 1.15 12.23 4.10
C HIS A 87 0.26 13.14 4.93
N GLU A 88 -0.32 12.64 6.03
CA GLU A 88 -1.14 13.40 6.97
C GLU A 88 -0.44 14.67 7.45
N ARG A 89 0.81 14.56 7.92
CA ARG A 89 1.58 15.71 8.38
C ARG A 89 1.77 16.75 7.27
N THR A 90 2.04 16.31 6.04
CA THR A 90 2.24 17.21 4.91
C THR A 90 0.96 17.93 4.53
N THR A 91 -0.17 17.22 4.44
CA THR A 91 -1.47 17.82 4.13
C THR A 91 -1.97 18.73 5.23
N VAL A 92 -1.74 18.40 6.50
CA VAL A 92 -2.05 19.28 7.64
C VAL A 92 -1.25 20.58 7.55
N THR A 93 0.08 20.50 7.38
CA THR A 93 0.92 21.71 7.25
C THR A 93 0.51 22.58 6.05
N GLN A 94 0.12 21.97 4.93
CA GLN A 94 -0.41 22.70 3.77
C GLN A 94 -1.73 23.41 4.11
N ALA A 95 -2.64 22.74 4.82
CA ALA A 95 -3.91 23.33 5.24
C ALA A 95 -3.70 24.48 6.24
N GLU A 96 -2.80 24.32 7.22
CA GLU A 96 -2.42 25.37 8.17
C GLU A 96 -1.86 26.61 7.44
N THR A 97 -0.97 26.41 6.46
CA THR A 97 -0.43 27.52 5.65
C THR A 97 -1.54 28.27 4.89
N LEU A 98 -2.58 27.58 4.42
CA LEU A 98 -3.72 28.22 3.76
C LEU A 98 -4.59 28.98 4.76
N LEU A 99 -4.79 28.44 5.97
CA LEU A 99 -5.52 29.11 7.03
C LEU A 99 -4.84 30.41 7.44
N ASP A 100 -3.52 30.40 7.64
CA ASP A 100 -2.74 31.59 7.99
C ASP A 100 -2.90 32.70 6.94
N ARG A 101 -2.81 32.32 5.64
CA ARG A 101 -3.01 33.27 4.53
C ARG A 101 -4.42 33.86 4.51
N LEU A 102 -5.44 33.07 4.79
CA LEU A 102 -6.82 33.55 4.86
C LEU A 102 -7.03 34.46 6.07
N GLU A 103 -6.39 34.18 7.20
CA GLU A 103 -6.46 35.04 8.38
C GLU A 103 -5.83 36.43 8.12
N GLU A 104 -4.69 36.47 7.42
CA GLU A 104 -4.07 37.71 6.95
C GLU A 104 -5.00 38.48 5.99
N GLU A 105 -5.59 37.79 5.01
CA GLU A 105 -6.51 38.40 4.04
C GLU A 105 -7.76 38.99 4.72
N ILE A 106 -8.37 38.23 5.65
CA ILE A 106 -9.51 38.70 6.44
C ILE A 106 -9.12 39.95 7.25
N THR A 107 -7.93 39.98 7.82
CA THR A 107 -7.44 41.13 8.59
C THR A 107 -7.28 42.38 7.72
N LEU A 108 -6.70 42.22 6.53
CA LEU A 108 -6.57 43.31 5.56
C LEU A 108 -7.93 43.80 5.04
N LEU A 109 -8.85 42.88 4.75
CA LEU A 109 -10.21 43.21 4.31
C LEU A 109 -10.99 43.94 5.40
N LYS A 110 -10.90 43.51 6.66
CA LYS A 110 -11.50 44.23 7.81
C LYS A 110 -10.94 45.65 7.93
N LYS A 111 -9.62 45.82 7.81
CA LYS A 111 -9.01 47.16 7.84
C LYS A 111 -9.55 48.04 6.71
N LYS A 112 -9.54 47.55 5.47
CA LYS A 112 -10.06 48.28 4.32
C LYS A 112 -11.55 48.62 4.47
N HIS A 113 -12.34 47.70 5.03
CA HIS A 113 -13.75 47.94 5.31
C HIS A 113 -13.92 49.09 6.31
N ASN A 114 -13.18 49.07 7.42
CA ASN A 114 -13.22 50.14 8.41
C ASN A 114 -12.78 51.50 7.84
N ASP A 115 -11.74 51.51 6.99
CA ASP A 115 -11.29 52.74 6.32
C ASP A 115 -12.39 53.31 5.40
N LEU A 116 -13.10 52.44 4.66
CA LEU A 116 -14.24 52.83 3.83
C LEU A 116 -15.45 53.27 4.65
N GLU A 117 -15.74 52.60 5.76
CA GLU A 117 -16.81 52.97 6.68
C GLU A 117 -16.54 54.37 7.27
N LEU A 118 -15.32 54.64 7.74
CA LEU A 118 -14.92 55.96 8.22
C LEU A 118 -15.06 57.02 7.12
N LEU A 119 -14.62 56.70 5.89
CA LEU A 119 -14.75 57.62 4.77
C LEU A 119 -16.22 57.91 4.44
N SER A 120 -17.10 56.92 4.50
CA SER A 120 -18.53 57.10 4.20
C SER A 120 -19.27 58.00 5.20
N HIS A 121 -18.75 58.12 6.42
CA HIS A 121 -19.30 58.98 7.48
C HIS A 121 -18.57 60.33 7.59
N THR A 122 -17.67 60.67 6.66
CA THR A 122 -16.96 61.95 6.72
C THR A 122 -17.82 63.11 6.21
N ASP A 123 -17.85 64.21 6.95
CA ASP A 123 -18.47 65.47 6.50
C ASP A 123 -17.54 66.28 5.56
N ASP A 124 -16.26 65.90 5.45
CA ASP A 124 -15.31 66.55 4.54
C ASP A 124 -15.49 66.00 3.11
N HIS A 125 -16.33 66.69 2.33
CA HIS A 125 -16.62 66.33 0.94
C HIS A 125 -15.38 66.33 0.04
N ILE A 126 -14.36 67.15 0.32
CA ILE A 126 -13.13 67.18 -0.48
C ILE A 126 -12.32 65.92 -0.17
N HIS A 127 -12.16 65.57 1.11
CA HIS A 127 -11.50 64.35 1.51
C HIS A 127 -12.22 63.10 0.97
N PHE A 128 -13.56 63.05 1.02
CA PHE A 128 -14.36 61.97 0.45
C PHE A 128 -14.06 61.75 -1.04
N LEU A 129 -14.11 62.82 -1.83
CA LEU A 129 -13.86 62.77 -3.28
C LEU A 129 -12.40 62.40 -3.61
N GLN A 130 -11.44 62.90 -2.83
CA GLN A 130 -10.02 62.61 -3.02
C GLN A 130 -9.65 61.16 -2.67
N ALA A 131 -10.17 60.64 -1.55
CA ALA A 131 -9.89 59.29 -1.08
C ALA A 131 -10.67 58.22 -1.84
N GLY A 132 -11.89 58.52 -2.28
CA GLY A 132 -12.67 57.66 -3.18
C GLY A 132 -12.07 57.53 -4.58
N GLN A 133 -11.10 58.40 -4.92
CA GLN A 133 -10.31 58.38 -6.16
C GLN A 133 -11.16 58.01 -7.38
N LEU A 134 -12.26 58.75 -7.57
CA LEU A 134 -13.20 58.53 -8.65
C LEU A 134 -12.50 58.83 -9.98
N ILE A 135 -12.22 57.76 -10.74
CA ILE A 135 -11.71 57.86 -12.10
C ILE A 135 -12.91 57.72 -13.02
N LEU A 136 -13.07 58.64 -13.96
CA LEU A 136 -14.11 58.57 -14.97
C LEU A 136 -13.83 57.39 -15.91
N ASP A 137 -14.82 56.50 -16.05
CA ASP A 137 -14.71 55.36 -16.96
C ASP A 137 -14.90 55.85 -18.41
N VAL A 138 -13.84 55.72 -19.21
CA VAL A 138 -13.81 56.09 -20.63
C VAL A 138 -14.96 55.44 -21.42
N ASN A 139 -15.42 54.27 -20.98
CA ASN A 139 -16.50 53.53 -21.64
C ASN A 139 -17.88 54.14 -21.41
N THR A 140 -18.08 54.93 -20.36
CA THR A 140 -19.37 55.57 -20.04
C THR A 140 -19.37 57.07 -20.30
N VAL A 141 -18.23 57.68 -20.63
CA VAL A 141 -18.08 59.13 -20.77
C VAL A 141 -18.82 59.69 -21.98
N HIS A 142 -19.59 60.77 -21.82
CA HIS A 142 -20.26 61.43 -22.93
C HIS A 142 -19.24 61.98 -23.98
N PRO A 143 -19.48 61.89 -25.29
CA PRO A 143 -18.53 62.33 -26.34
C PRO A 143 -18.02 63.78 -26.21
N ASN A 144 -18.85 64.69 -25.71
CA ASN A 144 -18.48 66.10 -25.51
C ASN A 144 -17.63 66.35 -24.24
N LEU A 145 -17.42 65.34 -23.40
CA LEU A 145 -16.64 65.45 -22.18
C LEU A 145 -15.21 64.95 -22.42
N HIS A 146 -14.23 65.85 -22.42
CA HIS A 146 -12.82 65.53 -22.68
C HIS A 146 -12.12 65.20 -21.37
N LEU A 147 -11.68 63.95 -21.21
CA LEU A 147 -10.93 63.50 -20.03
C LEU A 147 -9.46 63.94 -20.07
N SER A 148 -8.95 64.36 -18.90
CA SER A 148 -7.56 64.74 -18.65
C SER A 148 -7.09 64.25 -17.27
N GLU A 149 -5.81 64.44 -16.95
CA GLU A 149 -5.21 64.06 -15.66
C GLU A 149 -5.44 62.59 -15.29
N GLY A 150 -5.22 61.67 -16.24
CA GLY A 150 -5.43 60.24 -16.01
C GLY A 150 -6.90 59.90 -15.69
N ASN A 151 -7.83 60.56 -16.37
CA ASN A 151 -9.29 60.41 -16.24
C ASN A 151 -9.87 60.89 -14.90
N ARG A 152 -9.16 61.77 -14.20
CA ARG A 152 -9.63 62.39 -12.94
C ARG A 152 -10.28 63.75 -13.15
N ALA A 153 -10.03 64.37 -14.30
CA ALA A 153 -10.62 65.66 -14.67
C ALA A 153 -11.33 65.54 -16.02
N ALA A 154 -12.36 66.37 -16.21
CA ALA A 154 -13.20 66.37 -17.39
C ALA A 154 -13.51 67.82 -17.81
N THR A 155 -13.46 68.10 -19.11
CA THR A 155 -13.83 69.42 -19.65
C THR A 155 -14.87 69.27 -20.75
N MET A 156 -15.97 69.99 -20.65
CA MET A 156 -16.97 70.04 -21.72
C MET A 156 -16.44 70.85 -22.89
N LYS A 157 -16.48 70.28 -24.10
CA LYS A 157 -16.15 70.97 -25.34
C LYS A 157 -17.26 70.75 -26.38
N ASN A 158 -17.42 71.72 -27.27
CA ASN A 158 -18.42 71.65 -28.35
C ASN A 158 -18.04 70.63 -29.43
N GLU A 159 -16.76 70.27 -29.52
CA GLU A 159 -16.26 69.25 -30.44
C GLU A 159 -16.24 67.88 -29.74
N PRO A 160 -16.97 66.88 -30.27
CA PRO A 160 -16.99 65.55 -29.68
C PRO A 160 -15.62 64.89 -29.82
N LYS A 161 -15.17 64.24 -28.74
CA LYS A 161 -13.98 63.40 -28.76
C LYS A 161 -14.38 61.98 -29.16
N ASN A 162 -13.57 61.35 -30.01
CA ASN A 162 -13.80 59.98 -30.44
C ASN A 162 -13.37 59.00 -29.34
N TYR A 163 -14.33 58.52 -28.56
CA TYR A 163 -14.14 57.44 -27.59
C TYR A 163 -14.58 56.09 -28.19
N PRO A 164 -14.03 54.94 -27.74
CA PRO A 164 -14.45 53.62 -28.22
C PRO A 164 -15.95 53.39 -27.98
N ASP A 165 -16.68 52.88 -28.97
CA ASP A 165 -18.11 52.61 -28.81
C ASP A 165 -18.38 51.56 -27.71
N HIS A 166 -19.38 51.80 -26.87
CA HIS A 166 -19.71 50.94 -25.71
C HIS A 166 -21.20 51.04 -25.35
N PRO A 167 -21.89 49.92 -25.06
CA PRO A 167 -23.33 49.89 -24.81
C PRO A 167 -23.78 50.70 -23.59
N ASP A 168 -22.89 50.92 -22.61
CA ASP A 168 -23.17 51.70 -21.40
C ASP A 168 -22.87 53.21 -21.57
N ARG A 169 -22.67 53.69 -22.80
CA ARG A 169 -22.37 55.10 -23.06
C ARG A 169 -23.65 55.94 -22.95
N PHE A 170 -23.57 57.03 -22.17
CA PHE A 170 -24.65 57.99 -22.07
C PHE A 170 -24.69 58.85 -23.34
N ASP A 171 -25.62 58.55 -24.24
CA ASP A 171 -25.79 59.19 -25.56
C ASP A 171 -26.94 60.22 -25.61
N HIS A 172 -27.43 60.70 -24.45
CA HIS A 172 -28.61 61.56 -24.35
C HIS A 172 -28.34 62.86 -23.58
#